data_AF-A0A6S6TA70-F1
#
_entry.id   AF-A0A6S6TA70-F1
#
_cell.length_a   1.000
_cell.length_b   1.000
_cell.length_c   1.000
_cell.angle_alpha   90.00
_cell.angle_beta   90.00
_cell.angle_gamma   90.00
#
_symmetry.space_group_name_H-M   'P 1'
#
loop_
_entity.id
_entity.type
_entity.pdbx_description
1 polymer ?
#
loop_
_entity_poly.entity_id
_entity_poly.type
_entity_poly.pdbx_seq_one_letter_code
_entity_poly.pdbx_strand_id
1 'polypeptide(L)' 'MKSVALTVSGNRYEIKLDDEFADFVNADLKEAGVNLNTDNKADKLLKAYLRLAKQVTSHENEMELLVETLDNW' A
#
# COMPACT_ATOMS: atom_id res chain seq x y z
N MET A 1 0.92 17.87 -5.73
CA MET A 1 0.00 16.74 -5.91
C MET A 1 0.37 15.99 -7.19
N LYS A 2 0.45 14.66 -7.13
CA LYS A 2 0.73 13.76 -8.26
C LYS A 2 -0.46 12.83 -8.50
N SER A 3 -0.67 12.43 -9.75
CA SER A 3 -1.66 11.41 -10.09
C SER A 3 -1.06 10.00 -9.96
N VAL A 4 -1.78 9.11 -9.28
CA VAL A 4 -1.56 7.67 -9.32
C VAL A 4 -2.68 7.06 -10.16
N ALA A 5 -2.32 6.24 -11.14
CA ALA A 5 -3.29 5.60 -12.01
C ALA A 5 -3.02 4.10 -12.16
N LEU A 6 -4.10 3.32 -12.21
CA LEU A 6 -4.05 1.88 -12.42
C LEU A 6 -5.20 1.44 -13.31
N THR A 7 -4.96 0.41 -14.12
CA THR A 7 -6.01 -0.21 -14.94
C THR A 7 -6.30 -1.62 -14.43
N VAL A 8 -7.59 -1.92 -14.18
CA VAL A 8 -8.10 -3.25 -13.80
C VAL A 8 -9.40 -3.53 -14.55
N SER A 9 -9.48 -4.72 -15.15
CA SER A 9 -10.65 -5.18 -15.90
C SER A 9 -11.08 -4.18 -16.97
N GLY A 10 -10.10 -3.65 -17.71
CA GLY A 10 -10.30 -2.63 -18.75
C GLY A 10 -10.64 -1.22 -18.27
N ASN A 11 -10.80 -1.00 -16.96
CA ASN A 11 -11.15 0.31 -16.40
C ASN A 11 -9.91 0.99 -15.82
N ARG A 12 -9.65 2.24 -16.23
CA ARG A 12 -8.57 3.05 -15.68
C ARG A 12 -9.09 3.93 -14.55
N TYR A 13 -8.47 3.80 -13.39
CA TYR A 13 -8.72 4.63 -12.21
C TYR A 13 -7.55 5.58 -12.04
N GLU A 14 -7.84 6.84 -11.73
CA GLU A 14 -6.84 7.87 -11.47
C GLU A 14 -7.22 8.64 -10.22
N ILE A 15 -6.27 8.81 -9.30
CA ILE A 15 -6.45 9.48 -8.02
C ILE A 15 -5.32 10.48 -7.84
N LYS A 16 -5.65 11.67 -7.37
CA LYS A 16 -4.66 12.70 -7.01
C LYS A 16 -4.30 12.57 -5.55
N LEU A 17 -3.00 12.51 -5.27
CA LEU A 17 -2.43 12.39 -3.93
C LEU A 17 -1.32 13.43 -3.75
N ASP A 18 -0.94 13.65 -2.50
CA ASP A 18 0.28 14.39 -2.18
C ASP A 18 1.51 13.67 -2.74
N ASP A 19 2.55 14.42 -3.08
CA ASP A 19 3.64 13.93 -3.92
C ASP A 19 4.40 12.76 -3.28
N GLU A 20 4.70 12.86 -2.00
CA GLU A 20 5.39 11.81 -1.23
C GLU A 20 4.51 10.56 -1.11
N PHE A 21 3.22 10.75 -0.87
CA PHE A 21 2.29 9.62 -0.75
C PHE A 21 2.06 8.93 -2.09
N ALA A 22 1.99 9.69 -3.19
CA ALA A 22 1.92 9.14 -4.54
C ALA A 22 3.16 8.32 -4.89
N ASP A 23 4.35 8.80 -4.52
CA ASP A 23 5.60 8.07 -4.75
C ASP A 23 5.63 6.76 -3.95
N PHE A 24 5.18 6.77 -2.70
CA PHE A 24 5.00 5.58 -1.88
C PHE A 24 4.04 4.57 -2.52
N VAL A 25 2.82 4.99 -2.89
CA VAL A 25 1.81 4.11 -3.49
C VAL A 25 2.32 3.50 -4.80
N ASN A 26 2.99 4.30 -5.65
CA ASN A 26 3.55 3.80 -6.90
C ASN A 26 4.65 2.75 -6.68
N ALA A 27 5.49 2.92 -5.66
CA ALA A 27 6.49 1.94 -5.29
C ALA A 27 5.86 0.65 -4.75
N ASP A 28 4.89 0.76 -3.84
CA ASP A 28 4.19 -0.38 -3.25
C ASP A 28 3.49 -1.24 -4.30
N LEU A 29 2.74 -0.59 -5.21
CA LEU A 29 2.06 -1.27 -6.31
C LEU A 29 3.05 -2.01 -7.22
N LYS A 30 4.20 -1.39 -7.55
CA LYS A 30 5.24 -2.05 -8.36
C LYS A 30 5.83 -3.27 -7.66
N GLU A 31 6.10 -3.19 -6.36
CA GLU A 31 6.59 -4.32 -5.57
C GLU A 31 5.57 -5.46 -5.45
N ALA A 32 4.27 -5.14 -5.45
CA ALA A 32 3.19 -6.12 -5.56
C ALA A 32 3.05 -6.73 -6.98
N GLY A 33 3.81 -6.24 -7.95
CA GLY A 33 3.82 -6.70 -9.34
C GLY A 33 2.76 -6.04 -10.23
N VAL A 34 2.15 -4.94 -9.78
CA VAL A 34 1.21 -4.12 -10.56
C VAL A 34 2.01 -3.31 -11.57
N ASN A 35 1.52 -3.27 -12.81
CA ASN A 35 2.05 -2.41 -13.87
C ASN A 35 1.08 -1.28 -14.16
N LEU A 36 1.48 -0.04 -13.89
CA LEU A 36 0.64 1.16 -13.96
C LEU A 36 0.20 1.53 -15.39
N ASN A 37 0.86 0.95 -16.40
CA ASN A 37 0.62 1.23 -17.82
C ASN A 37 -0.13 0.11 -18.54
N THR A 38 -0.54 -0.95 -17.84
CA THR A 38 -1.27 -2.08 -18.43
C THR A 38 -2.48 -2.45 -17.59
N ASP A 39 -3.36 -3.27 -18.15
CA ASP A 39 -4.43 -3.89 -17.38
C ASP A 39 -3.85 -4.92 -16.40
N ASN A 40 -4.32 -4.90 -15.15
CA ASN A 40 -3.85 -5.76 -14.09
C ASN A 40 -4.96 -6.73 -13.66
N LYS A 41 -4.56 -7.95 -13.35
CA LYS A 41 -5.45 -8.90 -12.68
C LYS A 41 -5.67 -8.47 -11.23
N ALA A 42 -6.89 -8.70 -10.73
CA ALA A 42 -7.30 -8.26 -9.40
C ALA A 42 -6.52 -8.93 -8.25
N ASP A 43 -5.95 -10.11 -8.47
CA ASP A 43 -5.11 -10.82 -7.50
C ASP A 43 -3.87 -10.02 -7.08
N LYS A 44 -3.29 -9.24 -7.99
CA LYS A 44 -2.15 -8.34 -7.69
C LYS A 44 -2.53 -7.22 -6.73
N LEU A 45 -3.73 -6.67 -6.89
CA LEU A 45 -4.25 -5.65 -5.97
C LEU A 45 -4.57 -6.24 -4.60
N LEU A 46 -5.19 -7.43 -4.56
CA LEU A 46 -5.43 -8.14 -3.31
C LEU A 46 -4.11 -8.42 -2.58
N LYS A 47 -3.06 -8.82 -3.31
CA LYS A 47 -1.72 -9.02 -2.75
C LYS A 47 -1.13 -7.73 -2.19
N ALA A 48 -1.24 -6.61 -2.91
CA ALA A 48 -0.78 -5.30 -2.43
C ALA A 48 -1.50 -4.92 -1.13
N TYR A 49 -2.83 -5.05 -1.10
CA TYR A 49 -3.64 -4.77 0.08
C TYR A 49 -3.24 -5.64 1.28
N LEU A 50 -3.12 -6.96 1.11
CA LEU A 50 -2.75 -7.88 2.19
C LEU A 50 -1.34 -7.58 2.73
N ARG A 51 -0.44 -7.09 1.88
CA ARG A 51 0.91 -6.67 2.30
C ARG A 51 0.85 -5.45 3.21
N LEU A 52 0.08 -4.43 2.82
CA LEU A 52 -0.13 -3.23 3.62
C LEU A 52 -0.82 -3.57 4.96
N ALA A 53 -1.86 -4.41 4.92
CA ALA A 53 -2.55 -4.86 6.14
C ALA A 53 -1.58 -5.57 7.10
N LYS A 54 -0.70 -6.46 6.58
CA LYS A 54 0.33 -7.12 7.39
C LYS A 54 1.32 -6.13 7.99
N GLN A 55 1.74 -5.12 7.25
CA GLN A 55 2.65 -4.08 7.76
C GLN A 55 2.00 -3.31 8.92
N VAL A 56 0.75 -2.88 8.75
CA VAL A 56 0.00 -2.18 9.80
C VAL A 56 -0.13 -3.05 11.05
N THR A 57 -0.58 -4.30 10.92
CA THR A 57 -0.70 -5.21 12.08
C THR A 57 0.65 -5.47 12.75
N SER A 58 1.74 -5.55 11.98
CA SER A 58 3.09 -5.71 12.56
C SER A 58 3.51 -4.47 13.36
N HIS A 59 3.21 -3.27 12.87
CA HIS A 59 3.51 -2.02 13.57
C HIS A 59 2.63 -1.84 14.82
N GLU A 60 1.35 -2.23 14.77
CA GLU A 60 0.46 -2.22 15.94
C GLU A 60 1.01 -3.12 17.05
N ASN A 61 1.42 -4.35 16.72
CA ASN A 61 2.02 -5.26 17.70
C ASN A 61 3.33 -4.71 18.27
N GLU A 62 4.17 -4.07 17.45
CA GLU A 62 5.42 -3.46 17.91
C GLU A 62 5.16 -2.29 18.86
N MET A 63 4.15 -1.45 18.57
CA MET A 63 3.73 -0.38 19.46
C MET A 63 3.19 -0.91 20.79
N GLU A 64 2.38 -1.98 20.77
CA GLU A 64 1.86 -2.61 21.98
C GLU A 64 3.00 -3.14 22.87
N LEU A 65 3.99 -3.83 22.28
CA LEU A 65 5.18 -4.29 23.00
C LEU A 65 5.97 -3.13 23.62
N LEU A 66 6.10 -2.00 22.91
CA LEU A 66 6.79 -0.81 23.44
C LEU A 66 6.03 -0.20 24.62
N VAL A 67 4.70 -0.13 24.55
CA VAL A 67 3.85 0.35 25.66
C VAL A 67 3.96 -0.57 26.86
N GLU A 68 3.84 -1.89 26.67
CA GLU A 68 4.01 -2.86 27.75
C GLU A 68 5.39 -2.75 28.41
N THR A 69 6.44 -2.50 27.62
CA THR A 69 7.80 -2.34 28.15
C THR A 69 7.94 -1.08 29.00
N LEU A 70 7.32 0.03 28.58
CA LEU A 70 7.34 1.31 29.30
C LEU A 70 6.50 1.28 30.58
N ASP A 71 5.36 0.59 30.58
CA ASP A 71 4.49 0.47 31.77
C ASP A 71 5.08 -0.42 32.86
N ASN A 72 6.05 -1.28 32.50
CA ASN A 72 6.78 -2.15 33.43
C ASN A 72 8.06 -1.51 34.00
N TRP A 73 8.28 -0.21 33.77
CA TRP A 73 9.42 0.57 34.28
C TRP A 73 9.04 1.53 35.41
#